data_AF-A0A937C8M9-F1
#
_entry.id   AF-A0A937C8M9-F1
#
_cell.length_a   1.000
_cell.length_b   1.000
_cell.length_c   1.000
_cell.angle_alpha   90.00
_cell.angle_beta   90.00
_cell.angle_gamma   90.00
#
_symmetry.space_group_name_H-M   'P 1'
#
loop_
_entity.id
_entity.type
_entity.pdbx_description
1 polymer ?
#
loop_
_entity_poly.entity_id
_entity_poly.type
_entity_poly.pdbx_seq_one_letter_code
_entity_poly.pdbx_strand_id
1 'polypeptide(L)'
;MSNTGALTPGGSLPLGFTLAASDSAIPNSVAVNNNRLAASYAIINKTSKAQQPGRVTFYNAANGAVQKSVEVGYLPDMVTFTSDGKKLLTANEAEPNGYNLPDSFDPEGSVSIVDLSAGMNNITVQNASFSSFNGQIAALRAAGVRIYGPNATVAQDLEPEYIAISPDGTTAWVTLQENNAFATVDIASATVTNIIPLGLKIIIVLLSWIGNI
;
A
#
# COMPACT_ATOMS: atom_id res chain seq x y z
N MET A 1 -29.33 -14.77 11.32
CA MET A 1 -28.24 -15.70 10.98
C MET A 1 -28.79 -17.12 11.01
N SER A 2 -28.78 -17.86 9.91
CA SER A 2 -29.07 -19.30 9.96
C SER A 2 -27.87 -20.01 10.56
N ASN A 3 -28.11 -20.86 11.54
CA ASN A 3 -27.12 -21.64 12.31
C ASN A 3 -26.45 -22.78 11.50
N THR A 4 -26.49 -22.73 10.17
CA THR A 4 -25.98 -23.78 9.28
C THR A 4 -24.51 -23.60 8.91
N GLY A 5 -23.87 -22.51 9.34
CA GLY A 5 -22.47 -22.20 8.99
C GLY A 5 -22.25 -21.87 7.50
N ALA A 6 -23.32 -21.88 6.69
CA ALA A 6 -23.27 -21.49 5.29
C ALA A 6 -23.28 -19.97 5.18
N LEU A 7 -22.19 -19.39 4.68
CA LEU A 7 -22.15 -17.99 4.30
C LEU A 7 -22.92 -17.80 2.99
N THR A 8 -23.97 -16.99 3.02
CA THR A 8 -24.64 -16.50 1.81
C THR A 8 -24.02 -15.16 1.40
N PRO A 9 -23.67 -14.94 0.12
CA PRO A 9 -23.18 -13.65 -0.34
C PRO A 9 -24.15 -12.53 0.04
N GLY A 10 -23.66 -11.52 0.77
CA GLY A 10 -24.47 -10.37 1.21
C GLY A 10 -24.68 -9.30 0.14
N GLY A 11 -24.02 -9.45 -1.03
CA GLY A 11 -24.00 -8.48 -2.12
C GLY A 11 -22.58 -8.18 -2.61
N SER A 12 -22.44 -7.19 -3.49
CA SER A 12 -21.15 -6.63 -3.92
C SER A 12 -21.03 -5.17 -3.50
N LEU A 13 -19.81 -4.75 -3.18
CA LEU A 13 -19.51 -3.34 -2.93
C LEU A 13 -19.25 -2.63 -4.28
N PRO A 14 -19.93 -1.51 -4.57
CA PRO A 14 -19.64 -0.74 -5.78
C PRO A 14 -18.26 -0.10 -5.69
N LEU A 15 -17.54 0.07 -6.80
CA LEU A 15 -16.17 0.62 -6.79
C LEU A 15 -16.07 2.02 -6.16
N GLY A 16 -17.12 2.84 -6.29
CA GLY A 16 -17.11 4.22 -5.77
C GLY A 16 -16.31 5.21 -6.61
N PHE A 17 -15.85 4.80 -7.79
CA PHE A 17 -15.20 5.62 -8.81
C PHE A 17 -15.53 5.09 -10.22
N THR A 18 -15.27 5.91 -11.24
CA THR A 18 -15.39 5.51 -12.64
C THR A 18 -14.06 5.00 -13.16
N LEU A 19 -14.10 3.86 -13.85
CA LEU A 19 -12.93 3.24 -14.46
C LEU A 19 -12.92 3.51 -15.96
N ALA A 20 -11.75 3.78 -16.54
CA ALA A 20 -11.63 3.88 -17.99
C ALA A 20 -11.91 2.52 -18.64
N ALA A 21 -12.45 2.52 -19.86
CA ALA A 21 -12.81 1.27 -20.56
C ALA A 21 -11.60 0.33 -20.76
N SER A 22 -10.41 0.91 -20.92
CA SER A 22 -9.13 0.21 -21.08
C SER A 22 -8.63 -0.48 -19.81
N ASP A 23 -9.19 -0.16 -18.64
CA ASP A 23 -8.58 -0.52 -17.36
C ASP A 23 -9.43 -1.53 -16.59
N SER A 24 -8.78 -2.26 -15.69
CA SER A 24 -9.38 -3.16 -14.72
C SER A 24 -9.04 -2.68 -13.30
N ALA A 25 -10.02 -2.79 -12.39
CA ALA A 25 -9.82 -2.58 -10.96
C ALA A 25 -9.77 -3.94 -10.26
N ILE A 26 -8.69 -4.21 -9.53
CA ILE A 26 -8.44 -5.47 -8.85
C ILE A 26 -8.40 -5.18 -7.34
N PRO A 27 -9.32 -5.74 -6.53
CA PRO A 27 -9.27 -5.56 -5.10
C PRO A 27 -8.10 -6.34 -4.48
N ASN A 28 -7.27 -5.68 -3.66
CA ASN A 28 -6.13 -6.33 -3.00
C ASN A 28 -6.33 -6.49 -1.49
N SER A 29 -6.79 -5.43 -0.81
CA SER A 29 -6.88 -5.44 0.65
C SER A 29 -8.10 -4.72 1.19
N VAL A 30 -8.50 -5.11 2.41
CA VAL A 30 -9.60 -4.50 3.15
C VAL A 30 -9.21 -4.26 4.60
N ALA A 31 -9.65 -3.15 5.16
CA ALA A 31 -9.54 -2.86 6.59
C ALA A 31 -10.83 -2.26 7.12
N VAL A 32 -11.12 -2.48 8.40
CA VAL A 32 -12.32 -1.94 9.05
C VAL A 32 -11.92 -1.27 10.36
N ASN A 33 -12.37 -0.04 10.57
CA ASN A 33 -12.20 0.70 11.82
C ASN A 33 -13.37 1.68 12.00
N ASN A 34 -13.91 1.82 13.23
CA ASN A 34 -14.97 2.81 13.55
C ASN A 34 -16.17 2.81 12.58
N ASN A 35 -16.72 1.63 12.25
CA ASN A 35 -17.82 1.43 11.29
C ASN A 35 -17.52 1.94 9.85
N ARG A 36 -16.24 2.07 9.51
CA ARG A 36 -15.74 2.38 8.17
C ARG A 36 -14.99 1.18 7.64
N LEU A 37 -15.36 0.73 6.46
CA LEU A 37 -14.61 -0.26 5.68
C LEU A 37 -13.82 0.51 4.62
N ALA A 38 -12.55 0.17 4.44
CA ALA A 38 -11.73 0.61 3.32
C ALA A 38 -11.36 -0.60 2.48
N ALA A 39 -11.44 -0.48 1.16
CA ALA A 39 -10.94 -1.47 0.21
C ALA A 39 -9.96 -0.78 -0.74
N SER A 40 -8.76 -1.36 -0.92
CA SER A 40 -7.84 -0.92 -1.97
C SER A 40 -8.12 -1.62 -3.29
N TYR A 41 -7.82 -0.91 -4.37
CA TYR A 41 -7.91 -1.41 -5.73
C TYR A 41 -6.64 -1.04 -6.50
N ALA A 42 -5.94 -2.06 -6.99
CA ALA A 42 -4.96 -1.90 -8.05
C ALA A 42 -5.67 -1.60 -9.36
N ILE A 43 -5.15 -0.64 -10.12
CA ILE A 43 -5.70 -0.25 -11.41
C ILE A 43 -4.67 -0.58 -12.48
N ILE A 44 -5.04 -1.41 -13.44
CA ILE A 44 -4.13 -1.86 -14.51
C ILE A 44 -4.78 -1.68 -15.88
N ASN A 45 -3.96 -1.33 -16.88
CA ASN A 45 -4.39 -1.41 -18.26
C ASN A 45 -4.61 -2.87 -18.67
N LYS A 46 -5.74 -3.17 -19.32
CA LYS A 46 -6.11 -4.54 -19.70
C LYS A 46 -5.17 -5.18 -20.70
N THR A 47 -4.55 -4.37 -21.57
CA THR A 47 -3.70 -4.84 -22.66
C THR A 47 -2.24 -4.86 -22.24
N SER A 48 -1.65 -3.70 -21.93
CA SER A 48 -0.22 -3.61 -21.61
C SER A 48 0.11 -4.09 -20.21
N LYS A 49 -0.89 -4.28 -19.34
CA LYS A 49 -0.71 -4.55 -17.90
C LYS A 49 0.00 -3.43 -17.13
N ALA A 50 0.30 -2.30 -17.78
CA ALA A 50 0.88 -1.14 -17.13
C ALA A 50 -0.05 -0.65 -16.02
N GLN A 51 0.55 -0.38 -14.85
CA GLN A 51 -0.19 0.11 -13.71
C GLN A 51 -0.64 1.57 -13.90
N GLN A 52 -1.71 1.91 -13.19
CA GLN A 52 -2.15 3.28 -12.93
C GLN A 52 -2.14 3.51 -11.41
N PRO A 53 -2.17 4.78 -10.94
CA PRO A 53 -2.39 5.06 -9.53
C PRO A 53 -3.62 4.29 -9.01
N GLY A 54 -3.45 3.66 -7.86
CA GLY A 54 -4.48 2.86 -7.22
C GLY A 54 -5.62 3.69 -6.64
N ARG A 55 -6.59 2.99 -6.05
CA ARG A 55 -7.68 3.61 -5.31
C ARG A 55 -7.82 3.00 -3.93
N VAL A 56 -8.24 3.81 -2.96
CA VAL A 56 -8.91 3.32 -1.76
C VAL A 56 -10.34 3.84 -1.77
N THR A 57 -11.31 2.94 -1.70
CA THR A 57 -12.71 3.30 -1.51
C THR A 57 -13.15 2.99 -0.09
N PHE A 58 -13.73 3.99 0.54
CA PHE A 58 -14.32 3.92 1.86
C PHE A 58 -15.82 3.69 1.78
N TYR A 59 -16.32 2.84 2.66
CA TYR A 59 -17.70 2.43 2.76
C TYR A 59 -18.17 2.54 4.22
N ASN A 60 -19.47 2.77 4.40
CA ASN A 60 -20.11 2.50 5.68
C ASN A 60 -20.15 0.97 5.89
N ALA A 61 -19.48 0.49 6.94
CA ALA A 61 -19.33 -0.95 7.18
C ALA A 61 -20.66 -1.65 7.52
N ALA A 62 -21.67 -0.91 7.98
CA ALA A 62 -22.97 -1.48 8.34
C ALA A 62 -23.85 -1.82 7.13
N ASN A 63 -23.69 -1.11 6.01
CA ASN A 63 -24.58 -1.24 4.86
C ASN A 63 -23.88 -1.25 3.49
N GLY A 64 -22.56 -1.14 3.45
CA GLY A 64 -21.78 -1.14 2.20
C GLY A 64 -21.95 0.10 1.33
N ALA A 65 -22.58 1.17 1.84
CA ALA A 65 -22.73 2.41 1.09
C ALA A 65 -21.38 3.09 0.89
N VAL A 66 -21.04 3.45 -0.35
CA VAL A 66 -19.83 4.22 -0.68
C VAL A 66 -19.88 5.57 0.02
N GLN A 67 -18.78 5.94 0.66
CA GLN A 67 -18.59 7.25 1.28
C GLN A 67 -17.68 8.13 0.42
N LYS A 68 -16.51 7.61 0.02
CA LYS A 68 -15.52 8.35 -0.76
C LYS A 68 -14.53 7.37 -1.40
N SER A 69 -14.05 7.67 -2.60
CA SER A 69 -12.86 7.04 -3.16
C SER A 69 -11.77 8.09 -3.33
N VAL A 70 -10.53 7.71 -3.05
CA VAL A 70 -9.33 8.56 -3.20
C VAL A 70 -8.26 7.82 -3.98
N GLU A 71 -7.44 8.57 -4.70
CA GLU A 71 -6.25 8.06 -5.38
C GLU A 71 -5.13 7.83 -4.37
N VAL A 72 -4.38 6.75 -4.56
CA VAL A 72 -3.18 6.38 -3.79
C VAL A 72 -2.07 5.97 -4.78
N GLY A 73 -0.92 5.50 -4.28
CA GLY A 73 0.16 5.01 -5.14
C GLY A 73 -0.22 3.78 -5.98
N TYR A 74 0.75 3.29 -6.75
CA TYR A 74 0.62 2.16 -7.66
C TYR A 74 0.52 0.82 -6.89
N LEU A 75 -0.38 -0.08 -7.32
CA LEU A 75 -0.62 -1.39 -6.69
C LEU A 75 -0.71 -1.32 -5.15
N PRO A 76 -1.77 -0.70 -4.59
CA PRO A 76 -1.98 -0.62 -3.15
C PRO A 76 -2.31 -2.00 -2.58
N ASP A 77 -1.28 -2.74 -2.19
CA ASP A 77 -1.37 -4.15 -1.84
C ASP A 77 -1.97 -4.38 -0.46
N MET A 78 -1.68 -3.49 0.48
CA MET A 78 -2.22 -3.55 1.84
C MET A 78 -2.80 -2.21 2.27
N VAL A 79 -3.88 -2.27 3.06
CA VAL A 79 -4.43 -1.10 3.75
C VAL A 79 -4.54 -1.35 5.24
N THR A 80 -4.26 -0.33 6.05
CA THR A 80 -4.45 -0.40 7.51
C THR A 80 -4.75 0.96 8.12
N PHE A 81 -5.56 0.97 9.18
CA PHE A 81 -5.87 2.19 9.91
C PHE A 81 -4.90 2.40 11.06
N THR A 82 -4.59 3.67 11.34
CA THR A 82 -4.11 4.09 12.67
C THR A 82 -5.14 3.72 13.74
N SER A 83 -4.67 3.52 14.98
CA SER A 83 -5.50 3.06 16.11
C SER A 83 -6.69 3.99 16.39
N ASP A 84 -6.51 5.30 16.22
CA ASP A 84 -7.56 6.31 16.39
C ASP A 84 -8.50 6.46 15.16
N GLY A 85 -8.21 5.74 14.07
CA GLY A 85 -8.99 5.76 12.83
C GLY A 85 -8.91 7.06 12.04
N LYS A 86 -8.02 7.99 12.40
CA LYS A 86 -7.90 9.30 11.72
C LYS A 86 -7.02 9.23 10.48
N LYS A 87 -6.18 8.21 10.34
CA LYS A 87 -5.39 7.97 9.12
C LYS A 87 -5.51 6.52 8.68
N LEU A 88 -5.43 6.31 7.37
CA LEU A 88 -5.23 5.00 6.74
C LEU A 88 -3.94 5.03 5.94
N LEU A 89 -3.15 3.98 6.02
CA LEU A 89 -1.94 3.81 5.24
C LEU A 89 -2.16 2.74 4.18
N THR A 90 -1.52 2.92 3.02
CA THR A 90 -1.41 1.87 1.99
C THR A 90 0.04 1.57 1.67
N ALA A 91 0.39 0.29 1.57
CA ALA A 91 1.64 -0.13 0.96
C ALA A 91 1.41 -0.20 -0.55
N ASN A 92 2.15 0.60 -1.32
CA ASN A 92 1.99 0.70 -2.77
C ASN A 92 3.17 0.00 -3.43
N GLU A 93 2.98 -1.27 -3.74
CA GLU A 93 4.00 -2.22 -4.15
C GLU A 93 4.66 -1.81 -5.47
N ALA A 94 3.87 -1.30 -6.43
CA ALA A 94 4.35 -0.74 -7.69
C ALA A 94 5.15 -1.69 -8.61
N GLU A 95 4.90 -3.00 -8.57
CA GLU A 95 5.57 -3.97 -9.46
C GLU A 95 5.59 -3.57 -10.96
N PRO A 96 6.70 -3.73 -11.69
CA PRO A 96 6.73 -3.46 -13.11
C PRO A 96 5.83 -4.44 -13.88
N ASN A 97 5.18 -3.96 -14.95
CA ASN A 97 4.42 -4.85 -15.85
C ASN A 97 5.31 -5.78 -16.71
N GLY A 98 6.62 -5.59 -16.64
CA GLY A 98 7.63 -6.36 -17.34
C GLY A 98 8.89 -5.53 -17.59
N TYR A 99 9.98 -6.19 -17.98
CA TYR A 99 11.27 -5.54 -18.25
C TYR A 99 11.67 -5.68 -19.72
N ASN A 100 12.36 -4.65 -20.24
CA ASN A 100 12.94 -4.63 -21.58
C ASN A 100 11.92 -4.82 -22.73
N LEU A 101 10.66 -4.44 -22.51
CA LEU A 101 9.63 -4.40 -23.53
C LEU A 101 9.33 -2.95 -23.92
N PRO A 102 8.87 -2.66 -25.15
CA PRO A 102 8.50 -1.31 -25.57
C PRO A 102 7.42 -0.65 -24.71
N ASP A 103 6.57 -1.45 -24.08
CA ASP A 103 5.48 -1.06 -23.19
C ASP A 103 5.79 -1.34 -21.70
N SER A 104 7.06 -1.60 -21.36
CA SER A 104 7.50 -1.69 -19.97
C SER A 104 7.23 -0.38 -19.23
N PHE A 105 6.60 -0.51 -18.07
CA PHE A 105 6.32 0.55 -17.13
C PHE A 105 6.63 0.04 -15.73
N ASP A 106 7.55 0.73 -15.07
CA ASP A 106 8.11 0.42 -13.76
C ASP A 106 7.91 1.65 -12.85
N PRO A 107 6.75 1.75 -12.17
CA PRO A 107 6.45 2.87 -11.29
C PRO A 107 7.28 2.84 -10.00
N GLU A 108 7.37 3.96 -9.30
CA GLU A 108 8.01 3.97 -7.98
C GLU A 108 7.08 3.45 -6.89
N GLY A 109 7.59 2.54 -6.05
CA GLY A 109 6.97 2.10 -4.82
C GLY A 109 6.81 3.25 -3.82
N SER A 110 5.82 3.16 -2.94
CA SER A 110 5.57 4.19 -1.92
C SER A 110 4.68 3.71 -0.78
N VAL A 111 4.47 4.57 0.21
CA VAL A 111 3.40 4.42 1.19
C VAL A 111 2.47 5.61 1.12
N SER A 112 1.18 5.42 0.86
CA SER A 112 0.21 6.53 0.94
C SER A 112 -0.28 6.70 2.36
N ILE A 113 -0.27 7.93 2.87
CA ILE A 113 -0.89 8.34 4.12
C ILE A 113 -2.17 9.09 3.75
N VAL A 114 -3.32 8.48 4.03
CA VAL A 114 -4.66 9.03 3.80
C VAL A 114 -5.16 9.62 5.11
N ASP A 115 -5.22 10.94 5.21
CA ASP A 115 -5.70 11.65 6.40
C ASP A 115 -7.21 11.88 6.33
N LEU A 116 -7.91 11.36 7.34
CA LEU A 116 -9.36 11.37 7.51
C LEU A 116 -9.80 12.30 8.65
N SER A 117 -8.86 12.98 9.32
CA SER A 117 -9.10 13.76 10.55
C SER A 117 -10.03 14.96 10.32
N ALA A 118 -10.03 15.53 9.12
CA ALA A 118 -10.95 16.60 8.70
C ALA A 118 -12.31 16.07 8.17
N GLY A 119 -12.57 14.76 8.30
CA GLY A 119 -13.77 14.09 7.85
C GLY A 119 -13.71 13.61 6.39
N MET A 120 -14.65 12.74 6.02
CA MET A 120 -14.66 12.02 4.73
C MET A 120 -14.74 12.92 3.47
N ASN A 121 -15.20 14.15 3.63
CA ASN A 121 -15.29 15.11 2.53
C ASN A 121 -13.98 15.89 2.30
N ASN A 122 -13.07 15.87 3.27
CA ASN A 122 -11.84 16.66 3.29
C ASN A 122 -10.60 15.77 3.45
N ILE A 123 -10.65 14.58 2.83
CA ILE A 123 -9.53 13.64 2.87
C ILE A 123 -8.35 14.22 2.10
N THR A 124 -7.15 14.14 2.67
CA THR A 124 -5.89 14.44 1.98
C THR A 124 -5.04 13.19 1.87
N VAL A 125 -4.30 13.06 0.77
CA VAL A 125 -3.37 11.93 0.55
C VAL A 125 -1.98 12.48 0.32
N GLN A 126 -1.00 11.88 0.97
CA GLN A 126 0.43 12.13 0.74
C GLN A 126 1.14 10.80 0.52
N ASN A 127 2.15 10.76 -0.36
CA ASN A 127 2.92 9.56 -0.63
C ASN A 127 4.35 9.70 -0.07
N ALA A 128 4.72 8.82 0.86
CA ALA A 128 6.09 8.64 1.27
C ALA A 128 6.82 7.86 0.16
N SER A 129 7.63 8.59 -0.63
CA SER A 129 8.45 8.03 -1.72
C SER A 129 9.82 7.58 -1.20
N PHE A 130 10.39 6.59 -1.88
CA PHE A 130 11.77 6.13 -1.67
C PHE A 130 12.82 6.89 -2.50
N SER A 131 12.42 7.89 -3.30
CA SER A 131 13.30 8.60 -4.25
C SER A 131 14.52 9.26 -3.60
N SER A 132 14.44 9.66 -2.33
CA SER A 132 15.57 10.19 -1.56
C SER A 132 16.72 9.17 -1.37
N PHE A 133 16.45 7.88 -1.57
CA PHE A 133 17.43 6.81 -1.50
C PHE A 133 18.04 6.43 -2.86
N ASN A 134 17.58 7.00 -3.98
CA ASN A 134 18.06 6.64 -5.32
C ASN A 134 19.59 6.80 -5.48
N GLY A 135 20.20 7.77 -4.80
CA GLY A 135 21.65 7.97 -4.78
C GLY A 135 22.44 6.96 -3.91
N GLN A 136 21.77 6.04 -3.22
CA GLN A 136 22.37 5.15 -2.22
C GLN A 136 22.39 3.67 -2.64
N ILE A 137 22.06 3.36 -3.90
CA ILE A 137 21.94 1.97 -4.40
C ILE A 137 23.14 1.08 -4.06
N ALA A 138 24.36 1.58 -4.23
CA ALA A 138 25.58 0.82 -3.94
C ALA A 138 25.73 0.52 -2.45
N ALA A 139 25.42 1.49 -1.58
CA ALA A 139 25.50 1.34 -0.13
C ALA A 139 24.41 0.38 0.39
N LEU A 140 23.18 0.50 -0.11
CA LEU A 140 22.07 -0.39 0.26
C LEU A 140 22.35 -1.84 -0.15
N ARG A 141 22.86 -2.06 -1.37
CA ARG A 141 23.29 -3.41 -1.82
C ARG A 141 24.42 -3.95 -0.94
N ALA A 142 25.42 -3.14 -0.61
CA ALA A 142 26.50 -3.56 0.29
C ALA A 142 26.01 -3.91 1.71
N ALA A 143 24.93 -3.27 2.16
CA ALA A 143 24.28 -3.56 3.44
C ALA A 143 23.35 -4.79 3.39
N GLY A 144 23.11 -5.37 2.22
CA GLY A 144 22.30 -6.58 2.05
C GLY A 144 20.85 -6.35 1.61
N VAL A 145 20.49 -5.13 1.22
CA VAL A 145 19.21 -4.86 0.55
C VAL A 145 19.29 -5.40 -0.87
N ARG A 146 18.33 -6.23 -1.25
CA ARG A 146 18.24 -6.79 -2.60
C ARG A 146 17.60 -5.75 -3.52
N ILE A 147 18.40 -5.27 -4.47
CA ILE A 147 17.96 -4.35 -5.54
C ILE A 147 18.41 -4.96 -6.87
N TYR A 148 17.50 -5.37 -7.75
CA TYR A 148 17.80 -6.35 -8.80
C TYR A 148 17.19 -6.07 -10.18
N GLY A 149 16.22 -5.17 -10.28
CA GLY A 149 15.62 -4.68 -11.50
C GLY A 149 16.66 -4.08 -12.46
N PRO A 150 16.57 -4.37 -13.77
CA PRO A 150 17.51 -3.88 -14.76
C PRO A 150 17.41 -2.36 -14.91
N ASN A 151 18.48 -1.66 -14.54
CA ASN A 151 18.58 -0.19 -14.55
C ASN A 151 17.54 0.53 -13.65
N ALA A 152 16.91 -0.18 -12.72
CA ALA A 152 15.97 0.40 -11.78
C ALA A 152 16.68 1.33 -10.79
N THR A 153 16.00 2.41 -10.42
CA THR A 153 16.35 3.19 -9.24
C THR A 153 15.95 2.44 -7.96
N VAL A 154 16.40 2.89 -6.80
CA VAL A 154 15.96 2.30 -5.52
C VAL A 154 14.45 2.42 -5.39
N ALA A 155 13.87 3.55 -5.75
CA ALA A 155 12.43 3.78 -5.60
C ALA A 155 11.56 2.93 -6.53
N GLN A 156 12.08 2.51 -7.69
CA GLN A 156 11.40 1.56 -8.57
C GLN A 156 11.51 0.13 -8.07
N ASP A 157 12.67 -0.26 -7.56
CA ASP A 157 12.91 -1.65 -7.15
C ASP A 157 12.30 -2.02 -5.80
N LEU A 158 12.05 -1.02 -4.94
CA LEU A 158 11.50 -1.26 -3.61
C LEU A 158 9.98 -1.44 -3.68
N GLU A 159 9.54 -2.65 -3.35
CA GLU A 159 8.15 -3.11 -3.47
C GLU A 159 7.56 -3.27 -2.04
N PRO A 160 6.87 -2.25 -1.48
CA PRO A 160 6.29 -2.33 -0.14
C PRO A 160 4.98 -3.12 -0.13
N GLU A 161 4.82 -4.04 0.83
CA GLU A 161 3.65 -4.92 0.89
C GLU A 161 2.85 -4.85 2.20
N TYR A 162 3.46 -4.98 3.39
CA TYR A 162 2.73 -5.01 4.67
C TYR A 162 3.16 -3.88 5.60
N ILE A 163 2.20 -3.31 6.32
CA ILE A 163 2.42 -2.20 7.25
C ILE A 163 2.03 -2.59 8.67
N ALA A 164 2.92 -2.35 9.63
CA ALA A 164 2.55 -2.21 11.04
C ALA A 164 2.71 -0.77 11.49
N ILE A 165 1.75 -0.30 12.29
CA ILE A 165 1.73 1.05 12.83
C ILE A 165 1.99 0.98 14.34
N SER A 166 2.86 1.86 14.82
CA SER A 166 3.11 2.10 16.25
C SER A 166 1.81 2.46 17.01
N PRO A 167 1.68 2.12 18.30
CA PRO A 167 0.45 2.37 19.06
C PRO A 167 0.00 3.84 19.10
N ASP A 168 0.95 4.78 19.10
CA ASP A 168 0.71 6.23 19.07
C ASP A 168 0.37 6.78 17.67
N GLY A 169 0.49 5.95 16.63
CA GLY A 169 0.15 6.30 15.26
C GLY A 169 1.13 7.24 14.57
N THR A 170 2.37 7.38 15.06
CA THR A 170 3.35 8.31 14.48
C THR A 170 4.35 7.64 13.55
N THR A 171 4.65 6.36 13.77
CA THR A 171 5.61 5.58 12.97
C THR A 171 4.96 4.35 12.34
N ALA A 172 5.30 4.08 11.09
CA ALA A 172 4.97 2.83 10.41
C ALA A 172 6.24 2.06 10.02
N TRP A 173 6.17 0.73 10.10
CA TRP A 173 7.15 -0.19 9.55
C TRP A 173 6.54 -0.93 8.38
N VAL A 174 7.29 -1.01 7.29
CA VAL A 174 6.79 -1.48 5.99
C VAL A 174 7.71 -2.61 5.51
N THR A 175 7.18 -3.78 5.21
CA THR A 175 7.98 -4.87 4.65
C THR A 175 8.33 -4.59 3.19
N LEU A 176 9.55 -4.94 2.80
CA LEU A 176 10.04 -4.94 1.43
C LEU A 176 10.53 -6.36 1.14
N GLN A 177 9.60 -7.31 0.94
CA GLN A 177 9.89 -8.75 1.08
C GLN A 177 10.92 -9.21 0.03
N GLU A 178 10.75 -8.72 -1.19
CA GLU A 178 11.56 -8.95 -2.38
C GLU A 178 12.96 -8.34 -2.21
N ASN A 179 13.03 -7.25 -1.42
CA ASN A 179 14.25 -6.51 -1.18
C ASN A 179 15.00 -6.93 0.10
N ASN A 180 14.49 -7.93 0.84
CA ASN A 180 15.10 -8.41 2.08
C ASN A 180 15.34 -7.27 3.10
N ALA A 181 14.36 -6.38 3.23
CA ALA A 181 14.44 -5.18 4.06
C ALA A 181 13.09 -4.82 4.66
N PHE A 182 13.10 -3.83 5.55
CA PHE A 182 11.91 -3.06 5.91
C PHE A 182 12.20 -1.57 5.89
N ALA A 183 11.19 -0.77 5.62
CA ALA A 183 11.25 0.67 5.69
C ALA A 183 10.65 1.19 7.00
N THR A 184 11.18 2.29 7.51
CA THR A 184 10.53 3.08 8.57
C THR A 184 9.94 4.34 7.95
N VAL A 185 8.70 4.65 8.28
CA VAL A 185 7.96 5.81 7.76
C VAL A 185 7.51 6.68 8.92
N ASP A 186 7.83 7.98 8.86
CA ASP A 186 7.16 9.01 9.66
C ASP A 186 5.81 9.34 9.03
N ILE A 187 4.75 9.10 9.80
CA ILE A 187 3.36 9.22 9.30
C ILE A 187 2.95 10.68 9.19
N ALA A 188 3.46 11.56 10.07
CA ALA A 188 3.06 12.96 10.10
C ALA A 188 3.62 13.73 8.90
N SER A 189 4.89 13.50 8.56
CA SER A 189 5.56 14.12 7.42
C SER A 189 5.47 13.33 6.13
N ALA A 190 4.83 12.15 6.14
CA ALA A 190 4.77 11.22 5.01
C ALA A 190 6.16 10.97 4.40
N THR A 191 7.12 10.58 5.23
CA THR A 191 8.52 10.44 4.83
C THR A 191 9.07 9.06 5.18
N VAL A 192 9.67 8.39 4.21
CA VAL A 192 10.50 7.21 4.49
C VAL A 192 11.81 7.69 5.12
N THR A 193 12.06 7.32 6.38
CA THR A 193 13.24 7.79 7.11
C THR A 193 14.41 6.83 7.02
N ASN A 194 14.14 5.52 6.89
CA ASN A 194 15.17 4.48 6.86
C ASN A 194 14.75 3.30 5.98
N ILE A 195 15.75 2.64 5.37
CA ILE A 195 15.66 1.30 4.81
C ILE A 195 16.62 0.42 5.63
N ILE A 196 16.10 -0.64 6.23
CA ILE A 196 16.83 -1.49 7.17
C ILE A 196 16.90 -2.91 6.60
N PRO A 197 18.10 -3.42 6.27
CA PRO A 197 18.26 -4.78 5.74
C PRO A 197 18.04 -5.83 6.83
N LEU A 198 17.52 -6.99 6.43
CA LEU A 198 17.28 -8.13 7.32
C LEU A 198 18.50 -9.07 7.49
N GLY A 199 19.60 -8.77 6.79
CA GLY A 199 20.83 -9.57 6.81
C GLY A 199 20.77 -10.81 5.90
N LEU A 200 21.67 -11.77 6.09
CA LEU A 200 21.92 -12.86 5.13
C LEU A 200 20.88 -13.99 5.13
N LYS A 201 19.76 -13.87 5.85
CA LYS A 201 18.72 -14.89 5.93
C LYS A 201 17.39 -14.31 5.46
N ILE A 202 16.76 -14.96 4.48
CA ILE A 202 15.40 -14.62 4.04
C ILE A 202 14.46 -14.80 5.25
N ILE A 203 13.84 -13.71 5.69
CA ILE A 203 12.85 -13.70 6.76
C ILE A 203 11.55 -13.20 6.14
N ILE A 204 10.52 -14.05 6.09
CA ILE A 204 9.13 -13.58 5.96
C ILE A 204 8.80 -12.92 7.30
N VAL A 205 8.73 -11.59 7.33
CA VAL A 205 8.39 -10.85 8.55
C VAL A 205 6.87 -10.77 8.66
N LEU A 206 6.29 -11.61 9.51
CA LEU A 206 4.96 -11.35 10.06
C LEU A 206 5.08 -10.20 11.07
N LEU A 207 4.81 -8.97 10.62
CA LEU A 207 4.63 -7.84 11.52
C LEU A 207 3.31 -8.05 12.29
N SER A 208 3.38 -8.66 13.46
CA SER A 208 2.27 -8.72 14.40
C SER A 208 2.33 -7.55 15.38
N TRP A 209 1.16 -7.15 15.88
CA TRP A 209 0.99 -6.06 16.84
C TRP A 209 1.97 -6.17 18.02
N ILE A 210 2.94 -5.26 18.08
CA ILE A 210 3.85 -5.13 19.24
C ILE A 210 3.13 -4.25 20.26
N GLY A 211 2.32 -4.87 21.11
CA GLY A 211 1.82 -4.24 22.33
C GLY A 211 2.83 -4.39 23.46
N ASN A 212 3.34 -3.24 23.92
CA ASN A 212 4.05 -2.99 25.18
C ASN A 212 5.01 -4.08 25.70
N ILE A 213 6.32 -3.87 25.47
CA ILE A 213 7.37 -4.23 26.44
C ILE A 213 7.78 -2.95 27.15
#